data_AF-J5VYN8-F1
#
_entry.id   AF-J5VYN8-F1
#
_cell.length_a   1.000
_cell.length_b   1.000
_cell.length_c   1.000
_cell.angle_alpha   90.00
_cell.angle_beta   90.00
_cell.angle_gamma   90.00
#
_symmetry.space_group_name_H-M   'P 1'
#
loop_
_entity.id
_entity.type
_entity.pdbx_description
1 polymer ?
#
loop_
_entity_poly.entity_id
_entity_poly.type
_entity_poly.pdbx_seq_one_letter_code
_entity_poly.pdbx_strand_id
1 'polypeptide(L)'
;MKKAEWRIPDTFMKMNRSHTVPLSKQALRVLQVMEPVSRHRPWVFPSIRKPLEHMHQQTANAALIRMGFGGELVAHGMRSIARTAGAGHFPREVLESALAHQKEDEIEAAYNRSDYLEQRRPLMQWWGNYVDAARRQALLGEEEPLRIVEGE
;
A
#
# COMPACT_ATOMS: atom_id res chain seq x y z
N MET A 1 -1.01 -17.77 -10.44
CA MET A 1 0.09 -16.85 -10.07
C MET A 1 0.96 -17.55 -9.03
N LYS A 2 2.25 -17.83 -9.32
CA LYS A 2 3.07 -18.77 -8.52
C LYS A 2 3.61 -18.23 -7.18
N LYS A 3 3.55 -16.92 -6.91
CA LYS A 3 3.70 -16.28 -5.57
C LYS A 3 2.90 -14.97 -5.57
N ALA A 4 2.15 -14.67 -4.49
CA ALA A 4 1.37 -13.43 -4.35
C ALA A 4 2.27 -12.23 -4.01
N GLU A 5 3.10 -11.85 -4.97
CA GLU A 5 4.16 -10.85 -4.80
C GLU A 5 4.20 -9.90 -6.00
N TRP A 6 4.40 -8.62 -5.73
CA TRP A 6 4.71 -7.61 -6.71
C TRP A 6 6.19 -7.26 -6.63
N ARG A 7 6.93 -7.47 -7.71
CA ARG A 7 8.38 -7.23 -7.78
C ARG A 7 8.65 -5.97 -8.57
N ILE A 8 9.30 -5.00 -7.93
CA ILE A 8 9.71 -3.73 -8.53
C ILE A 8 11.21 -3.83 -8.80
N PRO A 9 11.65 -3.80 -10.08
CA PRO A 9 13.06 -3.77 -10.41
C PRO A 9 13.77 -2.54 -9.83
N ASP A 10 15.07 -2.67 -9.61
CA ASP A 10 15.94 -1.58 -9.17
C ASP A 10 15.88 -0.34 -10.07
N THR A 11 15.71 -0.53 -11.38
CA THR A 11 15.59 0.55 -12.37
C THR A 11 14.41 1.48 -12.13
N PHE A 12 13.40 1.05 -11.38
CA PHE A 12 12.26 1.87 -10.99
C PHE A 12 12.38 2.43 -9.56
N MET A 13 13.44 2.10 -8.84
CA MET A 13 13.64 2.43 -7.43
C MET A 13 14.74 3.49 -7.29
N LYS A 14 14.48 4.52 -6.48
CA LYS A 14 15.41 5.64 -6.23
C LYS A 14 16.80 5.19 -5.74
N MET A 15 16.88 4.01 -5.11
CA MET A 15 18.08 3.50 -4.44
C MET A 15 18.74 2.32 -5.18
N ASN A 16 18.39 2.08 -6.46
CA ASN A 16 18.95 0.99 -7.28
C ASN A 16 18.94 -0.39 -6.60
N ARG A 17 17.89 -0.67 -5.81
CA ARG A 17 17.67 -1.97 -5.17
C ARG A 17 16.25 -2.41 -5.45
N SER A 18 16.11 -3.64 -5.95
CA SER A 18 14.79 -4.22 -6.19
C SER A 18 13.97 -4.27 -4.90
N HIS A 19 12.66 -4.10 -5.03
CA HIS A 19 11.73 -4.11 -3.93
C HIS A 19 10.60 -5.10 -4.21
N THR A 20 10.41 -6.06 -3.30
CA THR A 20 9.32 -7.02 -3.38
C THR A 20 8.25 -6.64 -2.36
N VAL A 21 6.99 -6.56 -2.81
CA VAL A 21 5.81 -6.25 -2.01
C VAL A 21 4.91 -7.48 -1.97
N PRO A 22 4.69 -8.11 -0.81
CA PRO A 22 3.65 -9.14 -0.66
C PRO A 22 2.27 -8.55 -0.94
N LEU A 23 1.42 -9.29 -1.66
CA LEU A 23 0.07 -8.85 -2.00
C LEU A 23 -0.95 -9.50 -1.07
N SER A 24 -1.82 -8.69 -0.48
CA SER A 24 -3.00 -9.17 0.23
C SER A 24 -4.04 -9.73 -0.74
N LYS A 25 -5.00 -10.50 -0.21
CA LYS A 25 -6.16 -10.98 -0.99
C LYS A 25 -6.91 -9.82 -1.68
N GLN A 26 -7.03 -8.69 -0.99
CA GLN A 26 -7.67 -7.48 -1.49
C GLN A 26 -6.90 -6.86 -2.66
N ALA A 27 -5.57 -6.76 -2.55
CA ALA A 27 -4.72 -6.27 -3.64
C ALA A 27 -4.78 -7.20 -4.86
N LEU A 28 -4.75 -8.52 -4.65
CA LEU A 28 -4.95 -9.50 -5.73
C LEU A 28 -6.32 -9.34 -6.40
N ARG A 29 -7.38 -9.03 -5.63
CA ARG A 29 -8.71 -8.79 -6.18
C ARG A 29 -8.74 -7.57 -7.10
N VAL A 30 -8.02 -6.49 -6.77
CA VAL A 30 -7.86 -5.34 -7.66
C VAL A 30 -7.18 -5.75 -8.97
N LEU A 31 -6.13 -6.57 -8.91
CA LEU A 31 -5.45 -7.06 -10.12
C LEU A 31 -6.36 -7.94 -10.99
N GLN A 32 -7.19 -8.79 -10.38
CA GLN A 32 -8.19 -9.59 -11.09
C GLN A 32 -9.23 -8.72 -11.81
N VAL A 33 -9.69 -7.64 -11.17
CA VAL A 33 -10.61 -6.67 -11.80
C VAL A 33 -9.94 -5.96 -12.97
N MET A 34 -8.65 -5.66 -12.85
CA MET A 34 -7.88 -5.00 -13.90
C MET A 34 -7.46 -5.92 -15.05
N GLU A 35 -7.40 -7.24 -14.84
CA GLU A 35 -6.99 -8.22 -15.86
C GLU A 35 -7.73 -8.07 -17.20
N PRO A 36 -9.08 -8.09 -17.29
CA PRO A 36 -9.77 -7.93 -18.56
C PRO A 36 -9.47 -6.59 -19.25
N VAL A 37 -9.19 -5.54 -18.48
CA VAL A 37 -8.87 -4.20 -19.00
C VAL A 37 -7.44 -4.13 -19.55
N SER A 38 -6.50 -4.82 -18.92
CA SER A 38 -5.06 -4.64 -19.13
C SER A 38 -4.36 -5.82 -19.81
N ARG A 39 -4.99 -7.00 -19.93
CA ARG A 39 -4.34 -8.24 -20.41
C ARG A 39 -3.63 -8.15 -21.76
N HIS A 40 -4.03 -7.20 -22.61
CA HIS A 40 -3.49 -6.98 -23.96
C HIS A 40 -2.60 -5.74 -24.03
N ARG A 41 -2.15 -5.21 -22.87
CA ARG A 41 -1.40 -3.96 -22.73
C ARG A 41 -0.16 -4.20 -21.85
N PRO A 42 0.90 -3.39 -22.03
CA PRO A 42 2.12 -3.54 -21.23
C PRO A 42 1.96 -3.10 -19.76
N TRP A 43 0.90 -2.38 -19.42
CA TRP A 43 0.68 -1.81 -18.09
C TRP A 43 -0.62 -2.29 -17.45
N VAL A 44 -0.55 -2.65 -16.16
CA VAL A 44 -1.73 -3.04 -15.35
C VAL A 44 -2.73 -1.89 -15.25
N PHE A 45 -2.24 -0.65 -15.10
CA PHE A 45 -3.04 0.56 -15.11
C PHE A 45 -2.69 1.38 -16.36
N PRO A 46 -3.33 1.11 -17.51
CA PRO A 46 -3.06 1.82 -18.76
C PRO A 46 -3.67 3.22 -18.76
N SER A 47 -3.09 4.13 -19.53
CA SER A 47 -3.69 5.45 -19.77
C SER A 47 -5.00 5.31 -20.57
N ILE A 48 -6.00 6.12 -20.20
CA ILE A 48 -7.29 6.18 -20.89
C ILE A 48 -7.12 6.76 -22.30
N ARG A 49 -6.22 7.73 -22.47
CA ARG A 49 -5.98 8.40 -23.77
C ARG A 49 -4.99 7.66 -24.65
N LYS A 50 -4.00 7.00 -24.05
CA LYS A 50 -2.92 6.29 -24.75
C LYS A 50 -2.78 4.88 -24.18
N PRO A 51 -3.55 3.89 -24.66
CA PRO A 51 -3.65 2.57 -24.02
C PRO A 51 -2.35 1.77 -23.88
N LEU A 52 -1.31 2.12 -24.65
CA LEU A 52 0.01 1.47 -24.60
C LEU A 52 0.96 2.13 -23.57
N GLU A 53 0.59 3.28 -23.01
CA GLU A 53 1.34 3.98 -21.97
C GLU A 53 0.71 3.73 -20.59
N HIS A 54 1.48 3.93 -19.52
CA HIS A 54 0.96 3.83 -18.16
C HIS A 54 0.06 5.03 -17.82
N MET A 55 -0.80 4.84 -16.82
CA MET A 55 -1.60 5.92 -16.26
C MET A 55 -0.71 7.04 -15.70
N HIS A 56 -1.16 8.29 -15.84
CA HIS A 56 -0.42 9.45 -15.34
C HIS A 56 -0.37 9.43 -13.80
N GLN A 57 0.76 9.84 -13.22
CA GLN A 57 0.97 9.78 -11.77
C GLN A 57 -0.08 10.59 -10.98
N GLN A 58 -0.52 11.72 -11.53
CA GLN A 58 -1.54 12.57 -10.90
C GLN A 58 -2.96 11.98 -10.96
N THR A 59 -3.22 10.94 -11.75
CA THR A 59 -4.57 10.37 -11.89
C THR A 59 -5.11 9.84 -10.58
N ALA A 60 -4.26 9.27 -9.72
CA ALA A 60 -4.65 8.82 -8.38
C ALA A 60 -5.11 9.99 -7.49
N ASN A 61 -4.36 11.10 -7.48
CA ASN A 61 -4.75 12.31 -6.74
C ASN A 61 -6.03 12.93 -7.31
N ALA A 62 -6.18 12.97 -8.63
CA ALA A 62 -7.40 13.45 -9.26
C ALA A 62 -8.61 12.59 -8.90
N ALA A 63 -8.43 11.27 -8.71
CA ALA A 63 -9.48 10.39 -8.22
C ALA A 63 -9.85 10.70 -6.76
N LEU A 64 -8.87 10.91 -5.87
CA LEU A 64 -9.13 11.32 -4.48
C LEU A 64 -9.92 12.63 -4.39
N ILE A 65 -9.54 13.63 -5.18
CA ILE A 65 -10.25 14.92 -5.25
C ILE A 65 -11.70 14.71 -5.70
N ARG A 66 -11.94 13.91 -6.75
CA ARG A 66 -13.31 13.59 -7.23
C ARG A 66 -14.14 12.81 -6.21
N MET A 67 -13.51 12.09 -5.29
CA MET A 67 -14.17 11.40 -4.19
C MET A 67 -14.46 12.32 -2.98
N GLY A 68 -14.08 13.60 -3.05
CA GLY A 68 -14.33 14.59 -1.99
C GLY A 68 -13.14 14.87 -1.08
N PHE A 69 -12.02 14.15 -1.20
CA PHE A 69 -10.87 14.30 -0.30
C PHE A 69 -9.86 15.38 -0.73
N GLY A 70 -10.30 16.36 -1.52
CA GLY A 70 -9.43 17.43 -2.00
C GLY A 70 -8.92 18.30 -0.84
N GLY A 71 -7.60 18.49 -0.74
CA GLY A 71 -6.97 19.24 0.35
C GLY A 71 -6.79 18.44 1.65
N GLU A 72 -7.44 17.28 1.77
CA GLU A 72 -7.38 16.41 2.97
C GLU A 72 -6.48 15.19 2.76
N LEU A 73 -6.57 14.57 1.58
CA LEU A 73 -5.80 13.35 1.27
C LEU A 73 -5.18 13.40 -0.12
N VAL A 74 -3.90 13.04 -0.17
CA VAL A 74 -3.17 12.76 -1.41
C VAL A 74 -2.70 11.32 -1.41
N ALA A 75 -2.37 10.78 -2.59
CA ALA A 75 -1.98 9.39 -2.74
C ALA A 75 -0.75 9.02 -1.90
N HIS A 76 0.17 9.96 -1.67
CA HIS A 76 1.29 9.75 -0.76
C HIS A 76 0.82 9.55 0.69
N GLY A 77 -0.19 10.31 1.14
CA GLY A 77 -0.73 10.24 2.50
C GLY A 77 -1.30 8.87 2.86
N MET A 78 -1.73 8.06 1.87
CA MET A 78 -2.17 6.68 2.11
C MET A 78 -1.06 5.80 2.74
N ARG A 79 0.22 6.07 2.44
CA ARG A 79 1.34 5.37 3.07
C ARG A 79 1.45 5.72 4.55
N SER A 80 1.30 6.99 4.89
CA SER A 80 1.32 7.46 6.28
C SER A 80 0.18 6.85 7.09
N ILE A 81 -1.02 6.74 6.51
CA ILE A 81 -2.16 6.07 7.16
C ILE A 81 -1.83 4.60 7.44
N ALA A 82 -1.33 3.85 6.45
CA ALA A 82 -0.98 2.44 6.63
C ALA A 82 0.11 2.24 7.70
N ARG A 83 1.12 3.12 7.70
CA ARG A 83 2.21 3.12 8.68
C ARG A 83 1.71 3.36 10.09
N THR A 84 0.85 4.37 10.27
CA THR A 84 0.29 4.73 11.58
C THR A 84 -0.70 3.68 12.07
N ALA A 85 -1.60 3.18 11.22
CA ALA A 85 -2.56 2.16 11.60
C ALA A 85 -1.86 0.86 12.06
N GLY A 86 -0.75 0.49 11.41
CA GLY A 86 0.04 -0.69 11.80
C GLY A 86 0.89 -0.48 13.04
N ALA A 87 1.05 0.75 13.54
CA ALA A 87 1.83 1.04 14.74
C ALA A 87 1.17 0.38 15.96
N GLY A 88 1.96 -0.33 16.77
CA GLY A 88 1.45 -1.13 17.90
C GLY A 88 1.02 -2.55 17.53
N HIS A 89 0.86 -2.87 16.23
CA HIS A 89 0.57 -4.24 15.77
C HIS A 89 1.80 -4.93 15.15
N PHE A 90 2.73 -4.16 14.60
CA PHE A 90 3.93 -4.68 13.94
C PHE A 90 5.20 -3.95 14.38
N PRO A 91 6.37 -4.62 14.34
CA PRO A 91 7.65 -3.95 14.59
C PRO A 91 7.89 -2.80 13.61
N ARG A 92 8.52 -1.73 14.09
CA ARG A 92 8.82 -0.54 13.29
C ARG A 92 9.61 -0.91 12.03
N GLU A 93 10.59 -1.77 12.16
CA GLU A 93 11.47 -2.21 11.07
C GLU A 93 10.68 -2.86 9.93
N VAL A 94 9.65 -3.64 10.26
CA VAL A 94 8.79 -4.32 9.29
C VAL A 94 7.89 -3.30 8.56
N LEU A 95 7.35 -2.32 9.29
CA LEU A 95 6.54 -1.23 8.72
C LEU A 95 7.37 -0.34 7.80
N GLU A 96 8.54 0.11 8.24
CA GLU A 96 9.44 0.96 7.44
C GLU A 96 9.96 0.20 6.21
N SER A 97 10.29 -1.10 6.35
CA SER A 97 10.68 -1.96 5.23
C SER A 97 9.54 -2.13 4.21
N ALA A 98 8.27 -2.20 4.64
CA ALA A 98 7.12 -2.26 3.73
C ALA A 98 6.95 -0.98 2.90
N LEU A 99 7.45 0.15 3.37
CA LEU A 99 7.45 1.44 2.67
C LEU A 99 8.70 1.66 1.82
N ALA A 100 9.61 0.68 1.77
CA ALA A 100 10.94 0.81 1.19
C ALA A 100 11.77 1.96 1.81
N HIS A 101 11.49 2.30 3.07
CA HIS A 101 12.33 3.22 3.83
C HIS A 101 13.60 2.50 4.30
N GLN A 102 14.72 3.20 4.30
CA GLN A 102 16.00 2.67 4.78
C GLN A 102 16.27 3.16 6.21
N LYS A 103 16.97 2.34 6.99
CA LYS A 103 17.73 2.85 8.14
C LYS A 103 19.03 3.46 7.58
N GLU A 104 19.39 4.65 8.07
CA GLU A 104 20.61 5.38 7.66
C GLU A 104 21.90 4.69 8.16
N ASP A 105 21.81 3.76 9.11
CA ASP A 105 22.97 3.05 9.64
C ASP A 105 23.47 1.95 8.70
N GLU A 106 24.48 2.33 7.91
CA GLU A 106 25.25 1.47 6.99
C GLU A 106 25.75 0.16 7.63
N ILE A 107 26.04 0.20 8.94
CA ILE A 107 26.53 -0.94 9.71
C ILE A 107 25.41 -1.95 9.99
N GLU A 108 24.21 -1.50 10.40
CA GLU A 108 23.06 -2.41 10.58
C GLU A 108 22.57 -2.96 9.24
N ALA A 109 22.57 -2.15 8.17
CA ALA A 109 22.08 -2.55 6.86
C ALA A 109 22.86 -3.74 6.24
N ALA A 110 24.15 -3.86 6.55
CA ALA A 110 25.00 -4.98 6.12
C ALA A 110 24.62 -6.32 6.82
N TYR A 111 24.27 -6.26 8.12
CA TYR A 111 23.85 -7.42 8.90
C TYR A 111 22.36 -7.75 8.73
N ASN A 112 21.52 -6.74 8.48
CA ASN A 112 20.07 -6.85 8.39
C ASN A 112 19.61 -7.10 6.95
N ARG A 113 20.27 -8.05 6.27
CA ARG A 113 20.03 -8.41 4.86
C ARG A 113 18.64 -9.01 4.61
N SER A 114 17.81 -9.14 5.64
CA SER A 114 16.42 -9.57 5.48
C SER A 114 15.58 -8.35 5.09
N ASP A 115 14.95 -8.40 3.93
CA ASP A 115 13.90 -7.47 3.52
C ASP A 115 12.60 -7.67 4.31
N TYR A 116 12.67 -8.41 5.43
CA TYR A 116 11.55 -8.82 6.27
C TYR A 116 10.38 -9.41 5.46
N LEU A 117 10.63 -10.04 4.31
CA LEU A 117 9.56 -10.40 3.37
C LEU A 117 8.49 -11.28 4.03
N GLU A 118 8.91 -12.29 4.81
CA GLU A 118 7.99 -13.20 5.48
C GLU A 118 7.20 -12.50 6.60
N GLN A 119 7.80 -11.54 7.31
CA GLN A 119 7.12 -10.72 8.32
C GLN A 119 6.20 -9.68 7.68
N ARG A 120 6.51 -9.22 6.46
CA ARG A 120 5.66 -8.29 5.70
C ARG A 120 4.41 -8.99 5.14
N ARG A 121 4.41 -10.30 4.92
CA ARG A 121 3.20 -11.04 4.46
C ARG A 121 1.99 -10.86 5.40
N PRO A 122 2.08 -11.16 6.72
CA PRO A 122 0.97 -10.94 7.63
C PRO A 122 0.62 -9.45 7.77
N LEU A 123 1.61 -8.54 7.71
CA LEU A 123 1.35 -7.09 7.69
C LEU A 123 0.47 -6.66 6.51
N MET A 124 0.82 -7.09 5.29
CA MET A 124 0.07 -6.73 4.08
C MET A 124 -1.35 -7.30 4.12
N GLN A 125 -1.53 -8.52 4.64
CA GLN A 125 -2.86 -9.10 4.79
C GLN A 125 -3.67 -8.40 5.90
N TRP A 126 -3.04 -8.07 7.03
CA TRP A 126 -3.67 -7.29 8.10
C TRP A 126 -4.15 -5.94 7.58
N TRP A 127 -3.33 -5.23 6.81
CA TRP A 127 -3.70 -3.96 6.20
C TRP A 127 -4.93 -4.10 5.28
N GLY A 128 -4.96 -5.14 4.45
CA GLY A 128 -6.13 -5.44 3.62
C GLY A 128 -7.40 -5.68 4.45
N ASN A 129 -7.29 -6.41 5.55
CA ASN A 129 -8.42 -6.66 6.46
C ASN A 129 -8.87 -5.39 7.19
N TYR A 130 -7.93 -4.55 7.62
CA TYR A 130 -8.19 -3.26 8.28
C TYR A 130 -9.02 -2.34 7.37
N VAL A 131 -8.62 -2.21 6.10
CA VAL A 131 -9.35 -1.39 5.11
C VAL A 131 -10.76 -1.95 4.84
N ASP A 132 -10.91 -3.27 4.71
CA ASP A 132 -12.22 -3.89 4.54
C ASP A 132 -13.13 -3.71 5.76
N ALA A 133 -12.58 -3.78 6.97
CA ALA A 133 -13.31 -3.55 8.20
C ALA A 133 -13.80 -2.09 8.29
N ALA A 134 -12.91 -1.12 8.06
CA ALA A 134 -13.26 0.30 8.01
C ALA A 134 -14.35 0.59 6.97
N ARG A 135 -14.25 -0.03 5.78
CA ARG A 135 -15.29 0.06 4.74
C ARG A 135 -16.64 -0.47 5.23
N ARG A 136 -16.67 -1.63 5.91
CA ARG A 136 -17.92 -2.21 6.43
C ARG A 136 -18.53 -1.31 7.49
N GLN A 137 -17.74 -0.81 8.42
CA GLN A 137 -18.21 0.11 9.47
C GLN A 137 -18.86 1.36 8.86
N ALA A 138 -18.19 1.99 7.89
CA ALA A 138 -18.73 3.15 7.18
C ALA A 138 -20.05 2.86 6.44
N LEU A 139 -20.24 1.64 5.92
CA LEU A 139 -21.48 1.23 5.25
C LEU A 139 -22.61 0.90 6.23
N LEU A 140 -22.28 0.43 7.43
CA LEU A 140 -23.26 0.04 8.44
C LEU A 140 -23.71 1.23 9.31
N GLY A 141 -23.07 2.40 9.18
CA GLY A 141 -23.43 3.60 9.96
C GLY A 141 -23.15 3.45 11.46
N GLU A 142 -22.31 2.49 11.84
CA GLU A 142 -21.88 2.28 13.22
C GLU A 142 -20.78 3.29 13.57
N GLU A 143 -21.17 4.55 13.76
CA GLU A 143 -20.36 5.49 14.54
C GLU A 143 -20.43 5.01 16.00
N GLU A 144 -19.40 4.30 16.47
CA GLU A 144 -19.18 4.23 17.91
C GLU A 144 -18.98 5.68 18.37
N PRO A 145 -19.84 6.23 19.24
CA PRO A 145 -19.62 7.56 19.76
C PRO A 145 -18.26 7.55 20.47
N LEU A 146 -17.40 8.49 20.07
CA LEU A 146 -16.11 8.72 20.73
C LEU A 146 -16.36 8.77 22.25
N ARG A 147 -15.91 7.73 22.95
CA ARG A 147 -15.94 7.72 24.41
C ARG A 147 -14.88 8.69 24.87
N ILE A 148 -15.30 9.76 25.54
CA ILE A 148 -14.39 10.55 26.36
C ILE A 148 -13.85 9.60 27.43
N VAL A 149 -12.56 9.30 27.36
CA VAL A 149 -11.85 8.63 28.45
C VAL A 149 -11.54 9.74 29.45
N GLU A 150 -12.39 9.91 30.45
CA GLU A 150 -12.03 10.71 31.62
C GLU A 150 -10.87 9.97 32.32
N GLY A 151 -9.70 10.61 32.34
CA GLY A 151 -8.53 10.09 33.05
C GLY A 151 -8.73 10.22 34.55
N GLU A 152 -8.44 9.15 35.29
CA GLU A 152 -8.11 9.20 36.72
C GLU A 152 -6.70 9.77 36.94
#